data_AF-A0A5C1ALN3-F1
#
_entry.id   AF-A0A5C1ALN3-F1
#
_cell.length_a   1.000
_cell.length_b   1.000
_cell.length_c   1.000
_cell.angle_alpha   90.00
_cell.angle_beta   90.00
_cell.angle_gamma   90.00
#
_symmetry.space_group_name_H-M   'P 1'
#
loop_
_entity.id
_entity.type
_entity.pdbx_description
1 polymer ?
#
loop_
_entity_poly.entity_id
_entity_poly.type
_entity_poly.pdbx_seq_one_letter_code
_entity_poly.pdbx_strand_id
1 'polypeptide(L)'
;MTSTQLLIPAVCVGLGTDRATVLDVRTGSEVTVRVSGVILRQGVVYLPAESLAVENGLHLVRFTGGEVAWVAVAENISTCAGCAA
;
A
#
# COMPACT_ATOMS: atom_id res chain seq x y z
N MET A 1 -8.41 -18.78 1.77
CA MET A 1 -8.37 -17.73 0.72
C MET A 1 -7.01 -17.08 0.80
N THR A 2 -6.23 -17.07 -0.26
CA THR A 2 -4.94 -16.37 -0.33
C THR A 2 -5.22 -14.87 -0.45
N SER A 3 -4.99 -14.11 0.63
CA SER A 3 -4.99 -12.64 0.59
C SER A 3 -3.66 -12.19 -0.03
N THR A 4 -3.69 -11.61 -1.22
CA THR A 4 -2.50 -11.05 -1.86
C THR A 4 -2.23 -9.69 -1.22
N GLN A 5 -1.19 -9.62 -0.40
CA GLN A 5 -0.70 -8.35 0.15
C GLN A 5 0.22 -7.65 -0.86
N LEU A 6 0.02 -6.35 -1.03
CA LEU A 6 0.80 -5.47 -1.89
C LEU A 6 1.50 -4.41 -1.05
N LEU A 7 2.64 -3.94 -1.56
CA LEU A 7 3.42 -2.86 -0.97
C LEU A 7 3.23 -1.59 -1.79
N ILE A 8 2.58 -0.61 -1.20
CA ILE A 8 2.18 0.63 -1.88
C ILE A 8 3.05 1.79 -1.42
N PRO A 9 3.73 2.52 -2.31
CA PRO A 9 4.53 3.66 -1.90
C PRO A 9 3.63 4.77 -1.29
N ALA A 10 3.99 5.24 -0.11
CA ALA A 10 3.36 6.38 0.54
C ALA A 10 3.88 7.68 -0.06
N VAL A 11 3.00 8.65 -0.28
CA VAL A 11 3.34 10.03 -0.66
C VAL A 11 3.85 10.79 0.57
N CYS A 12 3.20 10.58 1.71
CA CYS A 12 3.56 11.20 2.98
C CYS A 12 3.25 10.23 4.12
N VAL A 13 4.03 10.31 5.20
CA VAL A 13 3.83 9.52 6.41
C VAL A 13 3.81 10.47 7.59
N GLY A 14 2.74 10.44 8.38
CA GLY A 14 2.67 11.23 9.60
C GLY A 14 3.49 10.56 10.71
N LEU A 15 4.69 11.07 10.98
CA LEU A 15 5.52 10.58 12.08
C LEU A 15 4.79 10.76 13.41
N GLY A 16 4.71 9.69 14.21
CA GLY A 16 3.96 9.68 15.47
C GLY A 16 2.44 9.58 15.31
N THR A 17 1.94 9.34 14.10
CA THR A 17 0.51 9.08 13.83
C THR A 17 0.33 7.70 13.20
N ASP A 18 -0.87 7.13 13.33
CA ASP A 18 -1.28 5.91 12.62
C ASP A 18 -1.71 6.19 11.16
N ARG A 19 -1.24 7.30 10.56
CA ARG A 19 -1.73 7.82 9.27
C ARG A 19 -0.63 7.99 8.23
N ALA A 20 -0.97 7.65 7.00
CA ALA A 20 -0.18 7.93 5.82
C ALA A 20 -1.07 8.44 4.68
N THR A 21 -0.47 9.07 3.69
CA THR A 21 -1.16 9.55 2.49
C THR A 21 -0.69 8.76 1.29
N VAL A 22 -1.64 8.28 0.49
CA VAL A 22 -1.40 7.62 -0.80
C VAL A 22 -2.11 8.38 -1.90
N LEU A 23 -1.59 8.30 -3.13
CA LEU A 23 -2.24 8.86 -4.30
C LEU A 23 -3.17 7.83 -4.92
N ASP A 24 -4.47 8.13 -5.01
CA ASP A 24 -5.37 7.37 -5.87
C ASP A 24 -5.11 7.79 -7.33
N VAL A 25 -4.51 6.90 -8.11
CA VAL A 25 -4.08 7.22 -9.48
C VAL A 25 -5.23 7.36 -10.46
N ARG A 26 -6.44 6.91 -10.10
CA ARG A 26 -7.63 7.00 -10.96
C ARG A 26 -8.30 8.36 -10.83
N THR A 27 -8.34 8.90 -9.61
CA THR A 27 -8.97 10.19 -9.29
C THR A 27 -7.97 11.33 -9.20
N GLY A 28 -6.67 11.03 -9.08
CA GLY A 28 -5.62 12.01 -8.80
C GLY A 28 -5.70 12.60 -7.39
N SER A 29 -6.52 12.03 -6.51
CA SER A 29 -6.75 12.54 -5.16
C SER A 29 -5.84 11.87 -4.14
N GLU A 30 -5.41 12.64 -3.14
CA GLU A 30 -4.70 12.11 -1.99
C GLU A 30 -5.69 11.47 -1.00
N VAL A 31 -5.46 10.21 -0.67
CA VAL A 31 -6.24 9.46 0.31
C VAL A 31 -5.41 9.32 1.57
N THR A 32 -5.92 9.85 2.68
CA THR A 32 -5.35 9.58 4.00
C THR A 32 -5.86 8.23 4.48
N VAL A 33 -4.92 7.35 4.81
CA VAL A 33 -5.20 5.95 5.18
C VAL A 33 -4.61 5.66 6.54
N ARG A 34 -5.25 4.77 7.32
CA ARG A 34 -4.61 4.25 8.52
C ARG A 34 -3.67 3.11 8.21
N VAL A 35 -2.53 3.10 8.90
CA VAL A 35 -1.46 2.14 8.72
C VAL A 35 -1.11 1.49 10.06
N SER A 36 -0.99 0.16 10.06
CA SER A 36 -0.56 -0.62 11.23
C SER A 36 0.93 -0.98 11.19
N GLY A 37 1.62 -0.58 10.12
CA GLY A 37 3.03 -0.82 9.89
C GLY A 37 3.48 -0.20 8.57
N VAL A 38 4.77 0.10 8.49
CA VAL A 38 5.41 0.65 7.30
C VAL A 38 6.70 -0.11 7.01
N ILE A 39 7.03 -0.29 5.74
CA ILE A 39 8.28 -0.90 5.29
C ILE A 39 9.12 0.18 4.62
N LEU A 40 10.30 0.46 5.16
CA LEU A 40 11.25 1.38 4.53
C LEU A 40 12.20 0.58 3.63
N ARG A 41 12.17 0.84 2.33
CA ARG A 41 13.09 0.22 1.36
C ARG A 41 13.64 1.28 0.43
N GLN A 42 14.97 1.36 0.33
CA GLN A 42 15.66 2.32 -0.55
C GLN A 42 15.22 3.78 -0.35
N GLY A 43 14.87 4.17 0.88
CA GLY A 43 14.40 5.52 1.20
C GLY A 43 12.94 5.80 0.85
N VAL A 44 12.21 4.80 0.32
CA VAL A 44 10.78 4.88 0.05
C VAL A 44 10.02 4.12 1.14
N VAL A 45 8.94 4.73 1.63
CA VAL A 45 8.05 4.08 2.60
C VAL A 45 6.95 3.35 1.85
N TYR A 46 6.79 2.07 2.14
CA TYR A 46 5.75 1.21 1.59
C TYR A 46 4.73 0.85 2.67
N LEU A 47 3.47 0.84 2.26
CA LEU A 47 2.32 0.50 3.08
C LEU A 47 1.77 -0.86 2.65
N PRO A 48 1.55 -1.79 3.59
CA PRO A 48 0.88 -3.04 3.27
C PRO A 48 -0.61 -2.76 2.99
N ALA A 49 -1.11 -3.33 1.90
CA ALA A 49 -2.53 -3.26 1.55
C ALA A 49 -2.99 -4.59 0.91
N GLU A 50 -4.25 -4.93 1.08
CA GLU A 50 -4.84 -6.11 0.45
C GLU A 50 -5.31 -5.80 -0.96
N SER A 51 -4.93 -6.59 -1.95
CA SER A 51 -5.46 -6.46 -3.31
C SER A 51 -6.90 -6.99 -3.37
N LEU A 52 -7.82 -6.14 -3.83
CA LEU A 52 -9.23 -6.49 -4.02
C LEU A 52 -9.56 -6.81 -5.48
N ALA A 53 -8.99 -6.02 -6.42
CA ALA A 53 -9.24 -6.17 -7.85
C ALA A 53 -8.05 -5.63 -8.67
N VAL A 54 -8.01 -6.02 -9.94
CA VAL A 54 -7.03 -5.53 -10.92
C VAL A 54 -7.77 -5.09 -12.18
N GLU A 55 -7.48 -3.88 -12.65
CA GLU A 55 -8.09 -3.31 -13.86
C GLU A 55 -7.06 -2.47 -14.60
N ASN A 56 -6.81 -2.78 -15.88
CA ASN A 56 -5.87 -2.05 -16.74
C ASN A 56 -4.47 -1.85 -16.13
N GLY A 57 -3.96 -2.86 -15.39
CA GLY A 57 -2.65 -2.79 -14.72
C GLY A 57 -2.62 -2.00 -13.41
N LEU A 58 -3.76 -1.48 -12.97
CA LEU A 58 -3.92 -0.85 -11.66
C LEU A 58 -4.50 -1.85 -10.67
N HIS A 59 -4.15 -1.69 -9.40
CA HIS A 59 -4.70 -2.51 -8.33
C HIS A 59 -5.64 -1.67 -7.48
N LEU A 60 -6.83 -2.20 -7.23
CA LEU A 60 -7.69 -1.72 -6.16
C LEU A 60 -7.21 -2.36 -4.87
N VAL A 61 -6.82 -1.53 -3.89
CA VAL A 61 -6.27 -2.02 -2.63
C VAL A 61 -7.07 -1.52 -1.44
N ARG A 62 -7.10 -2.32 -0.38
CA ARG A 62 -7.67 -1.96 0.92
C ARG A 62 -6.58 -1.90 1.99
N PHE A 63 -6.46 -0.76 2.65
CA PHE A 63 -5.53 -0.56 3.76
C PHE A 63 -6.11 -1.10 5.08
N THR A 64 -5.27 -1.18 6.12
CA THR A 64 -5.70 -1.73 7.42
C THR A 64 -6.85 -0.94 8.04
N GLY A 65 -6.94 0.37 7.79
CA GLY A 65 -8.06 1.21 8.25
C GLY A 65 -9.38 1.00 7.49
N GLY A 66 -9.37 0.17 6.43
CA GLY A 66 -10.53 -0.09 5.58
C GLY A 66 -10.68 0.89 4.41
N GLU A 67 -9.83 1.90 4.32
CA GLU A 67 -9.79 2.81 3.18
C GLU A 67 -9.36 2.07 1.91
N VAL A 68 -9.85 2.54 0.77
CA VAL A 68 -9.64 1.90 -0.52
C VAL A 68 -9.10 2.93 -1.51
N ALA A 69 -8.11 2.54 -2.31
CA ALA A 69 -7.55 3.38 -3.37
C ALA A 69 -7.11 2.55 -4.58
N TRP A 70 -7.13 3.17 -5.75
CA TRP A 70 -6.47 2.63 -6.94
C TRP A 70 -5.00 3.06 -6.96
N VAL A 71 -4.11 2.09 -7.13
CA VAL A 71 -2.66 2.32 -7.09
C VAL A 71 -1.99 1.65 -8.27
N ALA A 72 -1.02 2.35 -8.85
CA ALA A 72 -0.06 1.75 -9.77
C ALA A 72 0.94 0.97 -8.91
N VAL A 73 0.89 -0.35 -8.97
CA VAL A 73 1.85 -1.17 -8.22
C VAL A 73 3.22 -0.98 -8.86
N ALA A 74 4.14 -0.39 -8.12
CA ALA A 74 5.54 -0.33 -8.48
C ALA A 74 6.12 -1.74 -8.30
N GLU A 75 6.06 -2.53 -9.38
CA GLU A 75 6.73 -3.80 -9.63
C GLU A 75 6.57 -4.89 -8.55
N ASN A 76 6.01 -6.03 -8.97
CA ASN A 76 5.96 -7.30 -8.25
C ASN A 76 7.11 -7.50 -7.24
N ILE A 77 6.86 -7.27 -5.95
CA ILE A 77 7.70 -7.85 -4.91
C ILE A 77 7.11 -9.23 -4.62
N SER A 78 7.77 -10.22 -5.21
CA SER A 78 7.57 -11.63 -4.90
C SER A 78 7.57 -11.83 -3.38
N THR A 79 6.69 -12.72 -2.93
CA THR A 79 6.57 -13.18 -1.55
C THR A 79 7.95 -13.43 -0.95
N CYS A 80 8.35 -12.66 0.06
CA CYS A 80 9.46 -13.04 0.92
C CYS A 80 9.01 -14.25 1.76
N ALA A 81 9.25 -15.45 1.23
CA ALA A 81 9.46 -16.63 2.05
C ALA A 81 10.77 -16.40 2.82
N GLY A 82 10.66 -15.79 4.01
CA GLY A 82 11.84 -15.46 4.81
C GLY A 82 11.65 -14.32 5.79
N CYS A 83 10.55 -14.28 6.54
CA CYS A 83 10.62 -13.67 7.87
C CYS A 83 11.38 -14.65 8.76
N ALA A 84 12.71 -14.57 8.75
CA ALA A 84 13.55 -15.16 9.77
C ALA A 84 13.98 -14.06 10.74
N ALA A 85 13.44 -14.18 11.96
CA ALA A 85 13.81 -13.59 13.26
C ALA A 85 14.11 -12.08 13.33
#